data_AF-A0A8B7IGY6-F1
#
_entry.id   AF-A0A8B7IGY6-F1
#
_cell.length_a   1.000
_cell.length_b   1.000
_cell.length_c   1.000
_cell.angle_alpha   90.00
_cell.angle_beta   90.00
_cell.angle_gamma   90.00
#
_symmetry.space_group_name_H-M   'P 1'
#
loop_
_entity.id
_entity.type
_entity.pdbx_description
1 polymer ?
#
loop_
_entity_poly.entity_id
_entity_poly.type
_entity_poly.pdbx_seq_one_letter_code
_entity_poly.pdbx_strand_id
1 'polypeptide(L)' 'MWSDRLYLMGRNFFVPSLKVSKCSEEIKNYIEERSGEDPLVKGVPEEKNPFKEKGGCVIA' A
#
# COMPACT_ATOMS: atom_id res chain seq x y z
N MET A 1 13.95 17.54 22.79
CA MET A 1 13.99 18.02 21.39
C MET A 1 15.29 17.67 20.66
N TRP A 2 16.47 18.03 21.17
CA TRP A 2 17.76 17.71 20.51
C TRP A 2 18.22 16.26 20.78
N SER A 3 18.01 15.78 22.01
CA SER A 3 18.31 14.40 22.41
C SER A 3 17.51 13.37 21.64
N ASP A 4 16.24 13.67 21.33
CA ASP A 4 15.34 12.78 20.57
C ASP A 4 15.81 12.59 19.12
N ARG A 5 16.41 13.63 18.52
CA ARG A 5 16.95 13.58 17.16
C ARG A 5 18.21 12.71 17.09
N LEU A 6 19.09 12.81 18.09
CA LEU A 6 20.28 11.95 18.20
C LEU A 6 19.90 10.48 18.42
N TYR A 7 18.86 10.26 19.23
CA TYR A 7 18.32 8.93 19.53
C TYR A 7 17.67 8.26 18.30
N LEU A 8 16.95 9.02 17.48
CA LEU A 8 16.40 8.54 16.20
C LEU A 8 17.50 8.22 15.17
N MET A 9 18.59 8.99 15.15
CA MET A 9 19.73 8.69 14.27
C MET A 9 20.43 7.37 14.65
N GLY A 10 20.59 7.09 15.95
CA GLY A 10 21.20 5.84 16.43
C GLY A 10 20.34 4.59 16.18
N ARG A 11 19.00 4.70 16.25
CA ARG A 11 18.09 3.57 16.02
C ARG A 11 18.04 3.09 14.57
N ASN A 12 18.13 4.00 13.60
CA ASN A 12 18.05 3.64 12.17
C ASN A 12 19.33 3.00 11.62
N PHE A 13 20.47 3.19 12.30
CA PHE A 13 21.77 2.68 11.85
C PHE A 13 21.88 1.15 11.91
N PHE A 14 21.17 0.52 12.85
CA PHE A 14 21.21 -0.93 13.07
C PHE A 14 20.04 -1.68 12.44
N VAL A 15 19.26 -1.04 11.56
CA VAL A 15 18.20 -1.73 10.83
C VAL A 15 18.84 -2.46 9.63
N PRO A 16 18.92 -3.80 9.62
CA PRO A 16 19.46 -4.54 8.49
C PRO A 16 18.54 -4.33 7.27
N SER A 17 19.10 -3.81 6.19
CA SER A 17 18.40 -3.67 4.92
C SER A 17 18.42 -4.97 4.14
N LEU A 18 17.26 -5.34 3.59
CA LEU A 18 17.13 -6.46 2.67
C LEU A 18 17.60 -6.06 1.26
N LYS A 19 18.02 -7.04 0.46
CA LYS A 19 18.40 -6.79 -0.94
C LYS A 19 17.17 -6.33 -1.72
N VAL A 20 17.29 -5.18 -2.38
CA VAL A 20 16.21 -4.60 -3.19
C VAL A 20 15.69 -5.59 -4.22
N SER A 21 16.56 -6.34 -4.90
CA SER A 21 16.16 -7.34 -5.89
C SER A 21 15.24 -8.42 -5.30
N LYS A 22 15.52 -8.89 -4.09
CA LYS A 22 14.71 -9.91 -3.39
C LYS A 22 13.36 -9.33 -2.95
N CYS A 23 13.37 -8.12 -2.36
CA CYS A 23 12.13 -7.46 -1.96
C CYS A 23 11.22 -7.17 -3.15
N SER A 24 11.77 -6.73 -4.28
CA SER A 24 10.99 -6.45 -5.48
C SER A 24 10.32 -7.72 -6.04
N GLU A 25 11.00 -8.87 -5.99
CA GLU A 25 10.44 -10.15 -6.41
C GLU A 25 9.29 -10.61 -5.49
N GLU A 26 9.49 -10.53 -4.18
CA GLU A 26 8.46 -10.87 -3.19
C GLU A 26 7.21 -9.98 -3.34
N ILE A 27 7.39 -8.68 -3.52
CA ILE A 27 6.29 -7.72 -3.75
C ILE A 27 5.57 -8.04 -5.06
N LYS A 28 6.31 -8.33 -6.13
CA LYS A 28 5.72 -8.67 -7.43
C LYS A 28 4.84 -9.91 -7.31
N ASN A 29 5.36 -11.00 -6.75
CA ASN A 29 4.62 -12.26 -6.61
C ASN A 29 3.35 -12.07 -5.78
N TYR A 30 3.45 -11.31 -4.68
CA TYR A 30 2.30 -10.97 -3.84
C TYR A 30 1.20 -10.22 -4.62
N ILE A 31 1.59 -9.25 -5.46
CA ILE A 31 0.63 -8.49 -6.28
C ILE A 31 -0.02 -9.41 -7.31
N GLU A 32 0.77 -10.22 -8.03
CA GLU A 32 0.26 -11.09 -9.09
C GLU A 32 -0.77 -12.10 -8.53
N GLU A 33 -0.48 -12.74 -7.39
CA GLU A 33 -1.39 -13.69 -6.72
C GLU A 33 -2.76 -13.10 -6.36
N ARG A 34 -2.83 -11.81 -6.02
CA ARG A 34 -4.05 -11.17 -5.51
C ARG A 34 -4.73 -10.25 -6.51
N SER A 35 -4.02 -9.86 -7.56
CA SER A 35 -4.52 -8.94 -8.60
C SER A 35 -5.82 -9.40 -9.25
N GLY A 36 -6.05 -10.71 -9.36
CA GLY A 36 -7.28 -11.28 -9.95
C GLY A 36 -8.53 -11.13 -9.07
N GLU A 37 -8.37 -10.82 -7.79
CA GLU A 37 -9.45 -10.57 -6.84
C GLU A 37 -9.61 -9.07 -6.54
N ASP A 38 -8.67 -8.23 -6.97
CA ASP A 38 -8.69 -6.81 -6.71
C ASP A 38 -9.90 -6.15 -7.43
N PRO A 39 -10.87 -5.63 -6.66
CA PRO A 39 -12.06 -4.94 -7.18
C PRO A 39 -11.76 -3.80 -8.16
N LEU A 40 -10.61 -3.13 -7.98
CA LEU A 40 -10.20 -1.98 -8.78
C LEU A 40 -9.47 -2.40 -10.06
N VAL A 41 -8.85 -3.59 -10.07
CA VAL A 41 -8.17 -4.14 -11.25
C VAL A 41 -9.16 -4.88 -12.15
N LYS A 42 -9.96 -5.78 -11.57
CA LYS A 42 -10.93 -6.61 -12.32
C LYS A 42 -12.27 -5.91 -12.58
N GLY A 43 -12.57 -4.87 -11.81
CA GLY A 43 -13.88 -4.24 -11.79
C GLY A 43 -14.88 -4.99 -10.92
N VAL A 44 -15.81 -4.26 -10.32
CA VAL A 44 -16.90 -4.81 -9.52
C VAL A 44 -18.19 -4.73 -10.32
N PRO A 45 -19.01 -5.80 -10.38
CA PRO A 45 -20.35 -5.73 -10.95
C PRO A 45 -21.15 -4.59 -10.29
N GLU A 46 -21.97 -3.89 -11.07
CA GLU A 46 -22.69 -2.70 -10.59
C GLU A 46 -23.53 -2.97 -9.34
N GLU A 47 -24.16 -4.14 -9.24
CA GLU A 47 -24.99 -4.55 -8.09
C GLU A 47 -24.20 -4.78 -6.80
N LYS A 48 -22.90 -5.09 -6.90
CA LYS A 48 -22.01 -5.34 -5.76
C LYS A 48 -21.18 -4.12 -5.38
N ASN A 49 -21.26 -3.03 -6.15
CA ASN A 49 -20.52 -1.81 -5.86
C ASN A 49 -21.22 -1.00 -4.75
N PRO A 50 -20.64 -0.89 -3.55
CA PRO A 50 -21.24 -0.14 -2.44
C PRO A 50 -21.31 1.37 -2.67
N PHE A 51 -20.66 1.88 -3.73
CA PHE A 51 -20.68 3.29 -4.12
C PHE A 51 -21.64 3.60 -5.28
N LYS A 52 -22.42 2.63 -5.75
CA LYS A 52 -23.34 2.80 -6.90
C LYS A 52 -24.29 3.99 -6.76
N GLU A 53 -24.92 4.17 -5.60
CA GLU A 53 -25.92 5.24 -5.38
C GLU A 53 -25.37 6.50 -4.70
N LYS A 54 -24.09 6.51 -4.32
CA LYS A 54 -23.49 7.72 -3.76
C LYS A 54 -23.20 8.68 -4.90
N GLY A 55 -24.20 9.50 -5.22
CA GLY A 55 -24.09 10.61 -6.17
C GLY A 55 -22.78 11.37 -5.93
N GLY A 56 -22.10 11.71 -7.02
CA GLY A 56 -20.78 12.32 -7.01
C GLY A 56 -20.68 13.50 -6.04
N CYS A 57 -19.46 13.75 -5.58
CA CYS A 57 -19.17 14.84 -4.64
C CYS A 57 -19.70 16.17 -5.20
N VAL A 58 -20.75 16.70 -4.56
CA VAL A 58 -21.26 18.04 -4.85
C VAL A 58 -20.32 19.02 -4.17
N ILE A 59 -19.49 19.70 -4.95
CA ILE A 59 -18.75 20.86 -4.47
C ILE A 59 -19.75 22.02 -4.49
N ALA A 60 -20.35 22.28 -3.33
CA ALA A 60 -21.14 23.49 -3.08
C ALA A 60 -20.22 24.63 -2.62
#